data_AF-A0A1Z8S806-F1
#
_entry.id   AF-A0A1Z8S806-F1
#
_cell.length_a   1.000
_cell.length_b   1.000
_cell.length_c   1.000
_cell.angle_alpha   90.00
_cell.angle_beta   90.00
_cell.angle_gamma   90.00
#
_symmetry.space_group_name_H-M   'P 1'
#
loop_
_entity.id
_entity.type
_entity.pdbx_description
1 polymer ?
#
loop_
_entity_poly.entity_id
_entity_poly.type
_entity_poly.pdbx_seq_one_letter_code
_entity_poly.pdbx_strand_id
1 'polypeptide(L)'
;MEKYKTIGDQIVYNSAKFKLLFGSTAEQQHQAVFRVVKIPGATYTDNQIKTEIISAVTQYFNISNWDFGDTFYYSELAAFIHNKLASQISSIVIVPKDAEAKFGDLFQIKAGSNELFFSTASVNDVEIVSGLTGANLRSISSSNSSSTGGY
;
A
#
# COMPACT_ATOMS: atom_id res chain seq x y z
N MET A 1 9.09 49.87 -38.18
CA MET A 1 8.57 48.50 -38.01
C MET A 1 9.81 47.61 -38.18
N GLU A 2 10.26 46.75 -37.26
CA GLU A 2 9.54 45.76 -36.48
C GLU A 2 10.30 45.41 -35.19
N LYS A 3 9.57 45.21 -34.08
CA LYS A 3 10.14 44.63 -32.85
C LYS A 3 10.08 43.12 -32.98
N TYR A 4 11.22 42.49 -33.20
CA TYR A 4 11.38 41.04 -33.06
C TYR A 4 11.11 40.66 -31.60
N LYS A 5 9.92 40.13 -31.34
CA LYS A 5 9.55 39.56 -30.05
C LYS A 5 10.11 38.15 -30.01
N THR A 6 11.28 37.98 -29.42
CA THR A 6 11.82 36.65 -29.12
C THR A 6 10.89 36.00 -28.10
N ILE A 7 10.10 35.03 -28.55
CA ILE A 7 9.38 34.10 -27.68
C ILE A 7 10.44 33.12 -27.19
N GLY A 8 10.85 33.26 -25.93
CA GLY A 8 11.71 32.28 -25.27
C GLY A 8 10.82 31.20 -24.68
N ASP A 9 10.97 29.96 -25.14
CA ASP A 9 10.34 28.81 -24.49
C ASP A 9 10.97 28.62 -23.11
N GLN A 10 10.15 28.73 -22.06
CA GLN A 10 10.56 28.42 -20.70
C GLN A 10 10.23 26.96 -20.41
N ILE A 11 11.25 26.10 -20.30
CA ILE A 11 11.08 24.74 -19.78
C ILE A 11 10.93 24.85 -18.26
N VAL A 12 9.71 24.64 -17.76
CA VAL A 12 9.45 24.52 -16.32
C VAL A 12 9.70 23.07 -15.92
N TYR A 13 10.81 22.83 -15.20
CA TYR A 13 11.08 21.54 -14.57
C TYR A 13 10.26 21.42 -13.28
N ASN A 14 9.22 20.59 -13.31
CA ASN A 14 8.56 20.13 -12.09
C ASN A 14 9.17 18.77 -11.72
N SER A 15 9.94 18.71 -10.64
CA SER A 15 10.51 17.44 -10.16
C SER A 15 9.39 16.52 -9.69
N ALA A 16 9.19 15.43 -10.44
CA ALA A 16 8.32 14.34 -10.04
C ALA A 16 8.97 13.57 -8.87
N LYS A 17 8.15 13.09 -7.93
CA LYS A 17 8.63 12.25 -6.82
C LYS A 17 7.68 11.08 -6.57
N PHE A 18 8.18 10.02 -5.95
CA PHE A 18 7.36 8.88 -5.58
C PHE A 18 6.78 9.04 -4.18
N LYS A 19 5.47 8.77 -4.05
CA LYS A 19 4.83 8.46 -2.78
C LYS A 19 4.97 6.96 -2.53
N LEU A 20 5.90 6.61 -1.64
CA LEU A 20 6.18 5.22 -1.29
C LEU A 20 5.05 4.66 -0.42
N LEU A 21 4.61 3.43 -0.72
CA LEU A 21 3.50 2.76 -0.04
C LEU A 21 3.91 1.41 0.57
N PHE A 22 3.27 1.09 1.70
CA PHE A 22 3.19 -0.19 2.42
C PHE A 22 4.45 -0.69 3.14
N GLY A 23 5.58 -0.76 2.44
CA GLY A 23 6.82 -1.34 2.97
C GLY A 23 7.49 -0.46 4.03
N SER A 24 8.51 -0.99 4.71
CA SER A 24 9.22 -0.30 5.80
C SER A 24 9.92 1.01 5.40
N THR A 25 10.16 1.22 4.09
CA THR A 25 10.75 2.45 3.56
C THR A 25 9.72 3.55 3.27
N ALA A 26 8.42 3.23 3.33
CA ALA A 26 7.37 4.22 3.24
C ALA A 26 7.24 4.98 4.56
N GLU A 27 6.72 6.22 4.49
CA GLU A 27 6.35 6.96 5.70
C GLU A 27 5.34 6.15 6.54
N GLN A 28 5.43 6.24 7.86
CA GLN A 28 4.64 5.43 8.79
C GLN A 28 3.13 5.43 8.48
N GLN A 29 2.59 6.60 8.12
CA GLN A 29 1.19 6.82 7.72
C GLN A 29 0.77 6.08 6.43
N HIS A 30 1.72 5.67 5.59
CA HIS A 30 1.50 4.94 4.35
C HIS A 30 1.91 3.46 4.44
N GLN A 31 2.39 3.00 5.59
CA GLN A 31 2.73 1.59 5.78
C GLN A 31 1.48 0.74 6.06
N ALA A 32 1.48 -0.51 5.59
CA ALA A 32 0.36 -1.43 5.78
C ALA A 32 0.81 -2.89 5.84
N VAL A 33 -0.06 -3.76 6.34
CA VAL A 33 0.09 -5.21 6.32
C VAL A 33 -1.07 -5.83 5.53
N PHE A 34 -0.74 -6.74 4.62
CA PHE A 34 -1.70 -7.55 3.86
C PHE A 34 -2.00 -8.82 4.66
N ARG A 35 -3.21 -8.92 5.21
CA ARG A 35 -3.66 -10.11 5.94
C ARG A 35 -4.56 -10.94 5.06
N VAL A 36 -4.22 -12.21 4.95
CA VAL A 36 -4.75 -13.10 3.92
C VAL A 36 -5.21 -14.39 4.54
N VAL A 37 -6.42 -14.83 4.18
CA VAL A 37 -6.89 -16.17 4.51
C VAL A 37 -6.74 -17.05 3.27
N LYS A 38 -5.98 -18.12 3.42
CA LYS A 38 -5.77 -19.12 2.38
C LYS A 38 -6.98 -20.05 2.27
N ILE A 39 -7.32 -20.48 1.05
CA ILE A 39 -8.36 -21.50 0.84
C ILE A 39 -7.84 -22.87 1.34
N PRO A 40 -8.62 -23.61 2.16
CA PRO A 40 -8.27 -24.98 2.50
C PRO A 40 -8.11 -25.85 1.24
N GLY A 41 -6.96 -26.51 1.10
CA GLY A 41 -6.65 -27.30 -0.10
C GLY A 41 -6.15 -26.52 -1.31
N ALA A 42 -5.89 -25.21 -1.18
CA ALA A 42 -5.19 -24.43 -2.20
C ALA A 42 -3.85 -25.07 -2.58
N THR A 43 -3.51 -25.01 -3.87
CA THR A 43 -2.30 -25.64 -4.40
C THR A 43 -1.04 -24.85 -4.06
N TYR A 44 -1.16 -23.54 -3.85
CA TYR A 44 -0.01 -22.71 -3.50
C TYR A 44 0.39 -22.87 -2.03
N THR A 45 1.70 -22.89 -1.79
CA THR A 45 2.27 -22.72 -0.45
C THR A 45 2.07 -21.29 0.04
N ASP A 46 2.24 -21.07 1.34
CA ASP A 46 2.10 -19.75 1.94
C ASP A 46 3.12 -18.76 1.37
N ASN A 47 4.36 -19.21 1.15
CA ASN A 47 5.39 -18.40 0.50
C ASN A 47 5.03 -18.06 -0.95
N GLN A 48 4.44 -18.99 -1.71
CA GLN A 48 3.95 -18.68 -3.06
C GLN A 48 2.84 -17.63 -3.02
N ILE A 49 1.86 -17.75 -2.11
CA ILE A 49 0.80 -16.74 -1.95
C ILE A 49 1.41 -15.37 -1.63
N LYS A 50 2.37 -15.29 -0.70
CA LYS A 50 3.05 -14.03 -0.37
C LYS A 50 3.72 -13.41 -1.59
N THR A 51 4.50 -14.20 -2.34
CA THR A 51 5.19 -13.73 -3.54
C THR A 51 4.21 -13.24 -4.61
N GLU A 52 3.13 -13.97 -4.84
CA GLU A 52 2.10 -13.62 -5.85
C GLU A 52 1.31 -12.37 -5.46
N ILE A 53 1.08 -12.14 -4.16
CA ILE A 53 0.50 -10.89 -3.68
C ILE A 53 1.45 -9.72 -3.95
N ILE A 54 2.74 -9.85 -3.67
CA ILE A 54 3.72 -8.80 -3.98
C ILE A 54 3.80 -8.54 -5.49
N SER A 55 3.73 -9.59 -6.31
CA SER A 55 3.65 -9.48 -7.77
C SER A 55 2.40 -8.70 -8.22
N ALA A 56 1.22 -9.04 -7.67
CA ALA A 56 -0.02 -8.34 -7.96
C ALA A 56 0.02 -6.86 -7.53
N VAL A 57 0.55 -6.56 -6.33
CA VAL A 57 0.73 -5.18 -5.86
C VAL A 57 1.68 -4.42 -6.80
N THR A 58 2.80 -5.03 -7.21
CA THR A 58 3.74 -4.42 -8.16
C THR A 58 3.08 -4.14 -9.51
N GLN A 59 2.24 -5.06 -10.01
CA GLN A 59 1.47 -4.86 -11.24
C GLN A 59 0.47 -3.71 -11.10
N TYR A 60 -0.24 -3.63 -9.97
CA TYR A 60 -1.24 -2.59 -9.72
C TYR A 60 -0.60 -1.19 -9.69
N PHE A 61 0.58 -1.07 -9.06
CA PHE A 61 1.36 0.16 -8.99
C PHE A 61 2.40 0.32 -10.11
N ASN A 62 2.18 -0.32 -11.27
CA ASN A 62 2.93 0.05 -12.46
C ASN A 62 2.68 1.53 -12.76
N ILE A 63 3.76 2.28 -13.04
CA ILE A 63 3.70 3.72 -13.29
C ILE A 63 2.73 4.10 -14.42
N SER A 64 2.50 3.20 -15.39
CA SER A 64 1.54 3.45 -16.49
C SER A 64 0.07 3.45 -16.07
N ASN A 65 -0.24 3.00 -14.86
CA ASN A 65 -1.61 2.90 -14.35
C ASN A 65 -2.03 4.15 -13.55
N TRP A 66 -1.13 5.10 -13.35
CA TRP A 66 -1.32 6.23 -12.43
C TRP A 66 -0.91 7.54 -13.07
N ASP A 67 -1.72 8.56 -12.85
CA ASP A 67 -1.44 9.93 -13.19
C ASP A 67 -1.07 10.75 -11.94
N PHE A 68 -0.39 11.87 -12.16
CA PHE A 68 -0.03 12.78 -11.08
C PHE A 68 -1.27 13.32 -10.38
N GLY A 69 -1.27 13.26 -9.05
CA GLY A 69 -2.39 13.72 -8.25
C GLY A 69 -3.54 12.72 -8.14
N ASP A 70 -3.38 11.48 -8.60
CA ASP A 70 -4.41 10.46 -8.46
C ASP A 70 -4.72 10.09 -7.01
N THR A 71 -5.85 9.38 -6.84
CA THR A 71 -6.28 8.86 -5.55
C THR A 71 -6.25 7.35 -5.60
N PHE A 72 -5.42 6.75 -4.76
CA PHE A 72 -5.38 5.30 -4.57
C PHE A 72 -6.46 4.87 -3.58
N TYR A 73 -7.22 3.81 -3.87
CA TYR A 73 -8.18 3.21 -2.95
C TYR A 73 -7.77 1.78 -2.53
N TYR A 74 -7.75 1.52 -1.22
CA TYR A 74 -7.37 0.22 -0.67
C TYR A 74 -8.33 -0.90 -1.08
N SER A 75 -9.63 -0.61 -1.19
CA SER A 75 -10.65 -1.57 -1.61
C SER A 75 -10.42 -2.08 -3.04
N GLU A 76 -9.98 -1.19 -3.95
CA GLU A 76 -9.70 -1.55 -5.34
C GLU A 76 -8.49 -2.48 -5.44
N LEU A 77 -7.42 -2.19 -4.70
CA LEU A 77 -6.26 -3.08 -4.62
C LEU A 77 -6.61 -4.42 -3.97
N ALA A 78 -7.38 -4.43 -2.89
CA ALA A 78 -7.84 -5.67 -2.26
C ALA A 78 -8.68 -6.52 -3.24
N ALA A 79 -9.60 -5.91 -3.97
CA ALA A 79 -10.39 -6.57 -5.00
C ALA A 79 -9.52 -7.09 -6.15
N PHE A 80 -8.54 -6.29 -6.61
CA PHE A 80 -7.60 -6.69 -7.65
C PHE A 80 -6.79 -7.93 -7.26
N ILE A 81 -6.20 -7.92 -6.05
CA ILE A 81 -5.42 -9.06 -5.54
C ILE A 81 -6.33 -10.29 -5.38
N HIS A 82 -7.53 -10.12 -4.81
CA HIS A 82 -8.48 -11.21 -4.63
C HIS A 82 -8.85 -11.86 -5.97
N ASN A 83 -9.12 -11.06 -7.00
CA ASN A 83 -9.43 -11.58 -8.33
C ASN A 83 -8.24 -12.31 -8.97
N LYS A 84 -7.01 -11.82 -8.79
CA LYS A 84 -5.79 -12.46 -9.30
C LYS A 84 -5.49 -13.80 -8.64
N LEU A 85 -5.82 -13.95 -7.36
CA LEU A 85 -5.55 -15.15 -6.56
C LEU A 85 -6.83 -15.90 -6.13
N ALA A 86 -7.93 -15.75 -6.87
CA ALA A 86 -9.26 -16.22 -6.45
C ALA A 86 -9.34 -17.73 -6.16
N SER A 87 -8.48 -18.54 -6.79
CA SER A 87 -8.39 -19.99 -6.54
C SER A 87 -7.51 -20.37 -5.35
N GLN A 88 -6.80 -19.40 -4.74
CA GLN A 88 -5.79 -19.63 -3.71
C GLN A 88 -6.15 -18.98 -2.37
N ILE A 89 -6.86 -17.84 -2.38
CA ILE A 89 -7.19 -17.07 -1.17
C ILE A 89 -8.70 -16.86 -1.06
N SER A 90 -9.24 -16.97 0.15
CA SER A 90 -10.67 -16.76 0.42
C SER A 90 -10.98 -15.30 0.77
N SER A 91 -10.00 -14.59 1.32
CA SER A 91 -10.14 -13.18 1.67
C SER A 91 -8.77 -12.50 1.80
N ILE A 92 -8.77 -11.19 1.59
CA ILE A 92 -7.62 -10.31 1.85
C ILE A 92 -8.12 -9.00 2.45
N VAL A 93 -7.42 -8.52 3.47
CA VAL A 93 -7.62 -7.20 4.05
C VAL A 93 -6.27 -6.50 4.14
N ILE A 94 -6.26 -5.21 3.84
CA ILE A 94 -5.09 -4.35 3.96
C ILE A 94 -5.29 -3.49 5.20
N VAL A 95 -4.39 -3.63 6.17
CA VAL A 95 -4.47 -2.97 7.47
C VAL A 95 -3.34 -1.94 7.57
N PRO A 96 -3.64 -0.64 7.67
CA PRO A 96 -2.62 0.38 7.94
C PRO A 96 -1.85 0.07 9.23
N LYS A 97 -0.53 0.30 9.24
CA LYS A 97 0.29 0.16 10.45
C LYS A 97 0.15 1.36 11.39
N ASP A 98 -0.36 2.49 10.91
CA ASP A 98 -0.66 3.63 11.77
C ASP A 98 -1.87 3.30 12.67
N ALA A 99 -1.67 3.39 13.99
CA ALA A 99 -2.66 3.07 15.01
C ALA A 99 -3.59 4.25 15.35
N GLU A 100 -3.17 5.48 15.05
CA GLU A 100 -3.97 6.71 15.20
C GLU A 100 -5.00 6.87 14.07
N ALA A 101 -4.83 6.05 13.04
CA ALA A 101 -5.70 5.97 11.91
C ALA A 101 -7.12 5.57 12.40
N LYS A 102 -8.07 6.52 12.33
CA LYS A 102 -9.50 6.29 12.62
C LYS A 102 -10.17 5.42 11.55
N PHE A 103 -10.75 4.30 11.96
CA PHE A 103 -11.57 3.42 11.13
C PHE A 103 -12.73 4.22 10.50
N GLY A 104 -12.60 4.59 9.22
CA GLY A 104 -13.57 5.42 8.49
C GLY A 104 -12.95 6.44 7.54
N ASP A 105 -11.79 7.03 7.87
CA ASP A 105 -11.10 8.04 7.06
C ASP A 105 -10.02 7.44 6.12
N LEU A 106 -9.83 6.12 6.14
CA LEU A 106 -8.56 5.44 5.79
C LEU A 106 -8.64 4.40 4.69
N PHE A 107 -9.44 4.63 3.66
CA PHE A 107 -9.46 3.71 2.52
C PHE A 107 -8.93 4.33 1.25
N GLN A 108 -8.30 5.51 1.34
CA GLN A 108 -7.65 6.14 0.22
C GLN A 108 -6.37 6.89 0.58
N ILE A 109 -5.48 7.05 -0.40
CA ILE A 109 -4.30 7.93 -0.32
C ILE A 109 -4.33 8.84 -1.55
N LYS A 110 -4.25 10.15 -1.32
CA LYS A 110 -4.15 11.15 -2.38
C LYS A 110 -2.66 11.41 -2.70
N ALA A 111 -2.28 11.28 -3.97
CA ALA A 111 -1.00 11.77 -4.45
C ALA A 111 -1.03 13.31 -4.55
N GLY A 112 0.08 13.96 -4.26
CA GLY A 112 0.30 15.36 -4.63
C GLY A 112 0.33 15.55 -6.15
N SER A 113 0.19 16.78 -6.61
CA SER A 113 0.14 17.13 -8.04
C SER A 113 1.43 16.83 -8.82
N ASN A 114 2.52 16.46 -8.13
CA ASN A 114 3.78 16.02 -8.71
C ASN A 114 4.23 14.66 -8.16
N GLU A 115 3.30 13.88 -7.60
CA GLU A 115 3.57 12.57 -7.02
C GLU A 115 2.95 11.42 -7.83
N LEU A 116 3.70 10.33 -7.95
CA LEU A 116 3.20 9.03 -8.40
C LEU A 116 3.37 8.01 -7.28
N PHE A 117 2.48 7.02 -7.23
CA PHE A 117 2.57 5.96 -6.24
C PHE A 117 3.66 4.95 -6.61
N PHE A 118 4.33 4.41 -5.60
CA PHE A 118 5.26 3.30 -5.76
C PHE A 118 5.18 2.38 -4.54
N SER A 119 4.84 1.11 -4.75
CA SER A 119 4.84 0.15 -3.66
C SER A 119 6.26 -0.29 -3.30
N THR A 120 6.57 -0.30 -2.01
CA THR A 120 7.79 -0.90 -1.47
C THR A 120 7.50 -2.15 -0.63
N ALA A 121 6.28 -2.68 -0.73
CA ALA A 121 5.85 -3.88 -0.02
C ALA A 121 6.77 -5.07 -0.31
N SER A 122 7.04 -5.85 0.72
CA SER A 122 7.81 -7.09 0.66
C SER A 122 6.99 -8.25 1.20
N VAL A 123 7.48 -9.48 1.04
CA VAL A 123 6.84 -10.67 1.62
C VAL A 123 6.71 -10.60 3.16
N ASN A 124 7.48 -9.74 3.82
CA ASN A 124 7.39 -9.49 5.26
C ASN A 124 6.15 -8.66 5.63
N ASP A 125 5.57 -7.94 4.67
CA ASP A 125 4.35 -7.16 4.85
C ASP A 125 3.09 -8.00 4.56
N VAL A 126 3.24 -9.30 4.30
CA VAL A 126 2.12 -10.24 4.04
C VAL A 126 2.05 -11.29 5.15
N GLU A 127 0.88 -11.37 5.79
CA GLU A 127 0.57 -12.32 6.86
C GLU A 127 -0.53 -13.29 6.42
N ILE A 128 -0.24 -14.59 6.48
CA ILE A 128 -1.25 -15.63 6.32
C ILE A 128 -1.89 -15.87 7.70
N VAL A 129 -3.20 -15.71 7.78
CA VAL A 129 -3.98 -15.88 9.01
C VAL A 129 -5.03 -16.99 8.83
N SER A 130 -5.39 -17.66 9.92
CA SER A 130 -6.42 -18.71 9.91
C SER A 130 -7.85 -18.17 9.70
N GLY A 131 -8.04 -16.87 9.90
CA GLY A 131 -9.31 -16.18 9.72
C GLY A 131 -9.20 -14.68 10.03
N LEU A 132 -10.12 -13.89 9.49
CA LEU A 132 -10.22 -12.46 9.78
C LEU A 132 -11.08 -12.27 11.04
N THR A 133 -10.43 -12.11 12.19
CA THR A 133 -11.08 -11.75 13.46
C THR A 133 -10.86 -10.28 13.76
N GLY A 134 -11.67 -9.65 14.62
CA GLY A 134 -11.46 -8.26 15.02
C GLY A 134 -10.07 -7.98 15.62
N ALA A 135 -9.44 -8.98 16.25
CA ALA A 135 -8.05 -8.92 16.70
C ALA A 135 -7.05 -8.83 15.54
N ASN A 136 -7.35 -9.50 14.42
CA ASN A 136 -6.55 -9.45 13.21
C ASN A 136 -6.85 -8.21 12.33
N LEU A 137 -7.77 -7.34 12.70
CA LEU A 137 -8.10 -6.11 11.95
C LEU A 137 -7.55 -4.84 12.60
N ARG A 138 -7.01 -4.96 13.82
CA ARG A 138 -6.39 -3.84 14.53
C ARG A 138 -4.94 -3.67 14.09
N SER A 139 -4.51 -2.42 13.88
CA SER A 139 -3.09 -2.09 13.79
C SER A 139 -2.40 -2.59 15.07
N ILE A 140 -1.27 -3.30 14.93
CA ILE A 140 -0.52 -3.81 16.07
C ILE A 140 0.23 -2.63 16.68
N SER A 141 -0.37 -2.00 17.68
CA SER A 141 0.35 -1.13 18.61
C SER A 141 1.12 -2.02 19.58
N SER A 142 2.41 -2.28 19.33
CA SER A 142 3.29 -2.78 20.38
C SER A 142 3.57 -1.64 21.35
N SER A 143 2.66 -1.42 22.30
CA SER A 143 2.90 -0.57 23.47
C SER A 143 3.85 -1.30 24.41
N ASN A 144 5.17 -1.17 24.18
CA ASN A 144 6.17 -1.51 25.18
C ASN A 144 6.09 -0.47 26.31
N SER A 145 5.22 -0.71 27.28
CA SER A 145 5.25 -0.02 28.56
C SER A 145 6.47 -0.49 29.35
N SER A 146 7.56 0.28 29.30
CA SER A 146 8.70 0.10 30.19
C SER A 146 8.25 0.32 31.64
N SER A 147 8.21 -0.75 32.44
CA SER A 147 8.01 -0.67 33.87
C SER A 147 9.25 -0.09 34.54
N THR A 148 9.23 1.20 34.86
CA THR A 148 10.18 1.79 35.82
C THR A 148 9.78 1.30 37.21
N GLY A 149 10.39 0.21 37.65
CA GLY A 149 10.31 -0.25 39.03
C GLY A 149 11.10 0.70 39.92
N GLY A 150 10.40 1.47 40.75
CA GLY A 150 10.99 2.18 41.87
C GLY A 150 10.61 1.47 43.16
N TYR A 151 11.61 0.99 43.90
CA TYR A 151 11.76 1.06 45.35
C TYR A 151 13.25 0.96 45.68
#